data_AF-A0A0E9WK77-F1
#
_entry.id   AF-A0A0E9WK77-F1
#
_cell.length_a   1.000
_cell.length_b   1.000
_cell.length_c   1.000
_cell.angle_alpha   90.00
_cell.angle_beta   90.00
_cell.angle_gamma   90.00
#
_symmetry.space_group_name_H-M   'P 1'
#
loop_
_entity.id
_entity.type
_entity.pdbx_description
1 polymer ?
#
loop_
_entity_poly.entity_id
_entity_poly.type
_entity_poly.pdbx_seq_one_letter_code
_entity_poly.pdbx_strand_id
1 'polypeptide(L)' 'MVVCGEALDALFDVFADGKEAEQAAKNIHLLPSLKALQPVFKAKLRKECKGKYSPEQMCVLDNIRINLRRFIGYLETLE' A
#
# COMPACT_ATOMS: atom_id res chain seq x y z
N MET A 1 -10.20 6.25 5.77
CA MET A 1 -9.19 5.20 5.49
C MET A 1 -9.51 4.42 4.23
N VAL A 2 -10.77 4.04 3.98
CA VAL A 2 -11.17 3.27 2.77
C VAL A 2 -10.63 3.90 1.47
N VAL A 3 -10.88 5.19 1.24
CA VAL A 3 -10.35 5.94 0.07
C VAL A 3 -8.82 5.89 -0.01
N CYS A 4 -8.11 6.02 1.12
CA CYS A 4 -6.65 5.90 1.13
C CYS A 4 -6.19 4.47 0.80
N GLY A 5 -7.00 3.46 1.16
CA GLY A 5 -6.75 2.07 0.85
C GLY A 5 -6.92 1.79 -0.65
N GLU A 6 -8.00 2.29 -1.25
CA GLU A 6 -8.26 2.19 -2.69
C GLU A 6 -7.18 2.90 -3.51
N ALA A 7 -6.74 4.09 -3.07
CA ALA A 7 -5.65 4.80 -3.71
C ALA A 7 -4.32 4.02 -3.66
N LEU A 8 -4.07 3.29 -2.57
CA LEU A 8 -2.91 2.40 -2.47
C LEU A 8 -3.06 1.17 -3.38
N ASP A 9 -4.24 0.56 -3.46
CA ASP A 9 -4.49 -0.58 -4.35
C ASP A 9 -4.25 -0.21 -5.82
N ALA A 10 -4.84 0.91 -6.26
CA ALA A 10 -4.64 1.43 -7.61
C ALA A 10 -3.16 1.76 -7.90
N LEU A 11 -2.43 2.26 -6.90
CA LEU A 11 -0.99 2.49 -7.03
C LEU A 11 -0.24 1.16 -7.23
N PHE A 12 -0.59 0.10 -6.49
CA PHE A 12 0.03 -1.20 -6.67
C PHE A 12 -0.24 -1.77 -8.06
N ASP A 13 -1.48 -1.66 -8.56
CA ASP A 13 -1.86 -2.13 -9.89
C ASP A 13 -1.08 -1.41 -11.00
N VAL A 14 -0.97 -0.08 -10.92
CA VAL A 14 -0.24 0.73 -11.91
C VAL A 14 1.26 0.41 -11.91
N PHE A 15 1.88 0.31 -10.73
CA PHE A 15 3.32 0.16 -10.62
C PHE A 15 3.81 -1.30 -10.62
N ALA A 16 2.89 -2.27 -10.73
CA ALA A 16 3.19 -3.67 -11.01
C ALA A 16 3.08 -4.04 -12.51
N ASP A 17 2.77 -3.06 -13.39
CA ASP A 17 2.48 -3.30 -14.81
C ASP A 17 3.74 -3.22 -15.69
N GLY A 18 4.72 -4.09 -15.41
CA GLY A 18 5.90 -4.28 -16.27
C GLY A 18 6.98 -3.20 -16.18
N LYS A 19 7.97 -3.30 -17.07
CA LYS A 19 9.27 -2.63 -16.95
C LYS A 19 9.21 -1.12 -16.95
N GLU A 20 8.32 -0.54 -17.75
CA GLU A 20 8.12 0.90 -17.85
C GLU A 20 7.61 1.47 -16.52
N ALA A 21 6.66 0.77 -15.89
CA ALA A 21 6.12 1.13 -14.59
C ALA A 21 7.15 0.94 -13.47
N GLU A 22 7.90 -0.17 -13.50
CA GLU A 22 9.02 -0.42 -12.58
C GLU A 22 10.08 0.69 -12.64
N GLN A 23 10.44 1.13 -13.86
CA GLN A 23 11.39 2.23 -14.06
C GLN A 23 10.83 3.56 -13.54
N ALA A 24 9.55 3.84 -13.77
CA ALA A 24 8.89 5.02 -13.21
C ALA A 24 8.89 4.99 -11.67
N ALA A 25 8.61 3.83 -11.05
CA ALA A 25 8.65 3.64 -9.60
C ALA A 25 10.04 3.96 -9.01
N LYS A 26 11.11 3.56 -9.69
CA LYS A 26 12.50 3.89 -9.30
C LYS A 26 12.75 5.40 -9.39
N ASN A 27 12.35 6.02 -10.49
CA ASN A 27 12.58 7.45 -10.76
C ASN A 27 11.89 8.37 -9.74
N ILE A 28 10.73 7.97 -9.22
CA ILE A 28 9.98 8.74 -8.22
C ILE A 28 10.31 8.33 -6.77
N HIS A 29 11.30 7.45 -6.57
CA HIS A 29 11.67 6.92 -5.25
C HIS A 29 10.48 6.31 -4.49
N LEU A 30 9.69 5.48 -5.18
CA LEU A 30 8.47 4.91 -4.63
C LEU A 30 8.74 3.97 -3.44
N LEU A 31 9.76 3.10 -3.55
CA LEU A 31 10.08 2.12 -2.50
C LEU A 31 10.43 2.77 -1.15
N PRO A 32 11.36 3.75 -1.06
CA PRO A 32 11.61 4.48 0.18
C PRO A 32 10.36 5.14 0.77
N SER A 33 9.51 5.72 -0.10
CA SER A 33 8.26 6.37 0.29
C SER A 33 7.27 5.38 0.91
N LEU A 34 7.11 4.20 0.31
CA LEU A 34 6.23 3.14 0.81
C LEU A 34 6.75 2.53 2.12
N LYS A 35 8.07 2.35 2.27
CA LYS A 35 8.70 1.91 3.53
C LYS A 35 8.43 2.89 4.67
N ALA A 36 8.50 4.20 4.41
CA ALA A 36 8.17 5.22 5.40
C ALA A 36 6.67 5.25 5.74
N LEU A 37 5.81 5.01 4.74
CA LEU A 37 4.36 5.00 4.91
C LEU A 37 3.85 3.79 5.70
N GLN A 38 4.41 2.60 5.47
CA GLN A 38 3.92 1.33 6.04
C GLN A 38 3.67 1.36 7.57
N PRO A 39 4.59 1.82 8.44
CA PRO A 39 4.34 1.89 9.88
C PRO A 39 3.25 2.91 10.24
N VAL A 40 3.15 4.02 9.51
CA VAL A 40 2.13 5.06 9.72
C VAL A 40 0.75 4.53 9.35
N PHE A 41 0.63 3.87 8.21
CA PHE A 41 -0.63 3.26 7.75
C PHE A 41 -1.13 2.22 8.77
N LYS A 42 -0.25 1.33 9.25
CA LYS A 42 -0.57 0.34 10.28
C LYS A 42 -1.03 0.99 11.59
N ALA A 43 -0.35 2.05 12.03
CA ALA A 43 -0.72 2.75 13.25
C ALA A 43 -2.09 3.44 13.12
N LYS A 44 -2.36 4.08 11.98
CA LYS A 44 -3.62 4.77 11.70
C LYS A 44 -4.79 3.78 11.61
N LEU A 45 -4.59 2.64 10.94
CA LEU A 45 -5.58 1.56 10.89
C LEU A 45 -5.97 1.15 12.33
N ARG A 46 -5.00 0.74 13.16
CA ARG A 46 -5.30 0.33 14.55
C ARG A 46 -6.04 1.39 15.39
N LYS A 47 -5.74 2.68 15.20
CA LYS A 47 -6.40 3.77 15.93
C LYS A 47 -7.85 3.99 15.45
N GLU A 48 -8.07 3.96 14.14
CA GLU A 48 -9.39 4.24 13.55
C GLU A 48 -10.33 3.02 13.52
N CYS A 49 -9.82 1.80 13.66
CA CYS A 49 -10.62 0.57 13.65
C CYS A 49 -11.52 0.37 14.88
N LYS A 50 -11.36 1.15 15.97
CA LYS A 50 -12.24 1.05 17.14
C LYS A 50 -13.61 1.65 16.84
N GLY A 51 -14.52 0.83 16.30
CA GLY A 51 -15.95 1.13 16.16
C GLY A 51 -16.35 2.01 14.98
N LYS A 52 -15.41 2.38 14.09
CA LYS A 52 -15.66 3.32 12.98
C LYS A 52 -15.97 2.65 11.63
N TYR A 53 -15.63 1.37 11.47
CA TYR A 53 -15.72 0.67 10.19
C TYR A 53 -16.54 -0.61 10.30
N SER A 54 -17.26 -0.94 9.24
CA SER A 54 -17.97 -2.23 9.15
C SER A 54 -16.97 -3.39 9.00
N PRO A 55 -17.38 -4.64 9.27
CA PRO A 55 -16.55 -5.82 9.02
C PRO A 55 -16.00 -5.91 7.60
N GLU A 56 -16.78 -5.51 6.60
CA GLU A 56 -16.39 -5.51 5.18
C GLU A 56 -15.29 -4.49 4.92
N GLN A 57 -15.46 -3.26 5.41
CA GLN A 57 -14.44 -2.21 5.27
C GLN A 57 -13.14 -2.59 5.99
N MET A 58 -13.24 -3.26 7.13
CA MET A 58 -12.10 -3.80 7.86
C MET A 58 -11.34 -4.85 7.02
N CYS A 59 -12.06 -5.77 6.39
CA CYS A 59 -11.49 -6.79 5.52
C CYS A 59 -10.73 -6.16 4.34
N VAL A 60 -11.32 -5.17 3.68
CA VAL A 60 -10.66 -4.43 2.59
C VAL A 60 -9.37 -3.78 3.09
N LEU A 61 -9.42 -3.04 4.21
CA LEU A 61 -8.24 -2.35 4.74
C LEU A 61 -7.13 -3.31 5.19
N ASP A 62 -7.48 -4.47 5.74
CA ASP A 62 -6.50 -5.51 6.07
C ASP A 62 -5.89 -6.14 4.82
N ASN A 63 -6.66 -6.32 3.74
CA ASN A 63 -6.13 -6.77 2.46
C ASN A 63 -5.12 -5.76 1.90
N ILE A 64 -5.47 -4.46 1.88
CA ILE A 64 -4.55 -3.41 1.45
C ILE A 64 -3.27 -3.40 2.28
N ARG A 65 -3.36 -3.62 3.60
CA ARG A 65 -2.18 -3.72 4.47
C ARG A 65 -1.26 -4.87 4.05
N ILE A 66 -1.84 -6.02 3.68
CA ILE A 66 -1.07 -7.18 3.23
C ILE A 66 -0.45 -6.90 1.85
N ASN A 67 -1.22 -6.32 0.93
CA ASN A 67 -0.76 -5.95 -0.41
C ASN A 67 0.38 -4.94 -0.35
N LEU A 68 0.30 -3.92 0.52
CA LEU A 68 1.39 -2.97 0.74
C LEU A 68 2.71 -3.67 1.13
N ARG A 69 2.65 -4.65 2.04
CA ARG A 69 3.85 -5.42 2.43
C ARG A 69 4.38 -6.25 1.27
N ARG A 70 3.51 -6.90 0.50
CA ARG A 70 3.90 -7.72 -0.66
C ARG A 70 4.52 -6.86 -1.74
N PHE A 71 3.92 -5.70 -2.04
CA PHE A 71 4.38 -4.80 -3.08
C PHE A 71 5.73 -4.17 -2.73
N ILE A 72 5.95 -3.79 -1.46
CA ILE A 72 7.29 -3.39 -0.98
C ILE A 72 8.30 -4.51 -1.25
N GLY A 73 7.99 -5.76 -0.88
CA GLY A 73 8.88 -6.89 -1.12
C GLY A 73 9.16 -7.14 -2.60
N TYR A 74 8.17 -6.94 -3.47
CA TYR A 74 8.36 -7.00 -4.92
C TYR A 74 9.33 -5.91 -5.40
N LEU A 75 9.11 -4.65 -5.02
CA LEU A 75 10.01 -3.55 -5.39
C LEU A 75 11.45 -3.76 -4.88
N GLU A 76 11.63 -4.39 -3.72
CA GLU A 76 12.96 -4.77 -3.20
C GLU A 76 13.68 -5.78 -4.09
N THR A 77 12.97 -6.62 -4.85
CA THR A 77 13.60 -7.55 -5.81
C THR A 77 14.04 -6.87 -7.11
N LEU A 78 13.61 -5.63 -7.33
CA LEU A 78 13.92 -4.85 -8.53
C LEU A 78 15.06 -3.86 -8.31
N GLU A 79 15.45 -3.60 -7.05
CA GLU A 79 16.66 -2.84 -6.68
C GLU A 79 17.93 -3.62 -7.02
#